data_AF-A0A2V9AR73-F1
#
_entry.id   AF-A0A2V9AR73-F1
#
_cell.length_a   1.000
_cell.length_b   1.000
_cell.length_c   1.000
_cell.angle_alpha   90.00
_cell.angle_beta   90.00
_cell.angle_gamma   90.00
#
_symmetry.space_group_name_H-M   'P 1'
#
loop_
_entity.id
_entity.type
_entity.pdbx_description
1 polymer ?
#
loop_
_entity_poly.entity_id
_entity_poly.type
_entity_poly.pdbx_seq_one_letter_code
_entity_poly.pdbx_strand_id
1 'polypeptide(L)'
;MTAKAFRDSGLERYDLKAKVDNSVANDMRNLTKEQFKSKQQPMLLELLADLFKLEVHRETRELPVCELVVAGNGANLQQATVGELPQMRFGKGLIAGQSEPIGLAQNGRPSLVRMLSLELQRPVLDKTGLKGIYDFSLEWTPDDRLGVEHGPSLFVAIQEQLGLKLLPSNEQTAPVQVLVVDHAERVTSNEKVNAVHLN
;
A
#
# COMPACT_ATOMS: atom_id res chain seq x y z
N MET A 1 24.10 16.07 -13.02
CA MET A 1 23.41 16.99 -12.09
C MET A 1 23.29 16.30 -10.75
N THR A 2 23.72 17.01 -9.72
CA THR A 2 24.15 16.52 -8.40
C THR A 2 22.97 16.13 -7.50
N ALA A 3 23.02 14.95 -6.88
CA ALA A 3 22.06 14.56 -5.83
C ALA A 3 22.68 14.82 -4.45
N LYS A 4 21.91 15.50 -3.60
CA LYS A 4 22.26 15.88 -2.23
C LYS A 4 21.62 14.86 -1.28
N ALA A 5 22.43 14.11 -0.56
CA ALA A 5 21.93 13.22 0.49
C ALA A 5 21.34 14.06 1.64
N PHE A 6 20.05 13.92 1.90
CA PHE A 6 19.44 14.41 3.14
C PHE A 6 19.39 13.25 4.13
N ARG A 7 20.19 13.36 5.19
CA ARG A 7 20.16 12.47 6.35
C ARG A 7 19.11 13.03 7.29
N ASP A 8 17.95 12.39 7.36
CA ASP A 8 16.99 12.66 8.42
C ASP A 8 16.51 11.31 8.96
N SER A 9 16.67 11.09 10.27
CA SER A 9 16.22 9.91 11.03
C SER A 9 16.75 8.51 10.65
N GLY A 10 18.05 8.22 10.75
CA GLY A 10 18.61 6.84 10.77
C GLY A 10 18.34 5.93 9.56
N LEU A 11 17.56 6.39 8.59
CA LEU A 11 17.17 5.72 7.36
C LEU A 11 18.12 6.16 6.26
N GLU A 12 18.79 5.20 5.63
CA GLU A 12 19.57 5.44 4.43
C GLU A 12 18.66 5.38 3.21
N ARG A 13 18.57 6.49 2.49
CA ARG A 13 17.76 6.60 1.27
C ARG A 13 18.66 6.40 0.05
N TYR A 14 18.21 5.57 -0.88
CA TYR A 14 18.88 5.28 -2.13
C TYR A 14 18.04 5.79 -3.30
N ASP A 15 18.64 6.62 -4.16
CA ASP A 15 18.06 7.00 -5.45
C ASP A 15 18.61 6.06 -6.53
N LEU A 16 17.77 5.20 -7.08
CA LEU A 16 18.16 4.26 -8.13
C LEU A 16 17.84 4.83 -9.52
N LYS A 17 18.84 4.84 -10.39
CA LYS A 17 18.66 5.17 -11.81
C LYS A 17 19.06 3.99 -12.68
N ALA A 18 18.07 3.31 -13.24
CA ALA A 18 18.26 2.21 -14.19
C ALA A 18 17.85 2.64 -15.60
N LYS A 19 18.47 2.01 -16.61
CA LYS A 19 18.10 2.15 -18.02
C LYS A 19 17.70 0.78 -18.56
N VAL A 20 16.60 0.77 -19.30
CA VAL A 20 16.15 -0.40 -20.05
C VAL A 20 16.65 -0.33 -21.49
N ASP A 21 16.88 -1.48 -22.11
CA ASP A 21 17.32 -1.54 -23.50
C ASP A 21 16.27 -0.94 -24.45
N ASN A 22 16.72 -0.40 -25.59
CA ASN A 22 15.84 0.27 -26.55
C ASN A 22 14.74 -0.65 -27.11
N SER A 23 15.04 -1.95 -27.25
CA SER A 23 14.05 -2.97 -27.66
C SER A 23 12.93 -3.08 -26.63
N VAL A 24 13.29 -3.28 -25.36
CA VAL A 24 12.34 -3.36 -24.24
C VAL A 24 11.57 -2.04 -24.08
N ALA A 25 12.25 -0.90 -24.23
CA ALA A 25 11.59 0.41 -24.18
C ALA A 25 10.55 0.59 -25.29
N ASN A 26 10.80 0.07 -26.50
CA ASN A 26 9.84 0.08 -27.60
C ASN A 26 8.65 -0.82 -27.33
N ASP A 27 8.89 -2.04 -26.83
CA ASP A 27 7.82 -2.97 -26.46
C ASP A 27 6.93 -2.39 -25.36
N MET A 28 7.54 -1.73 -24.37
CA MET A 28 6.83 -1.11 -23.26
C MET A 28 5.99 0.12 -23.66
N ARG A 29 6.36 0.85 -24.72
CA ARG A 29 5.59 2.02 -25.21
C ARG A 29 4.21 1.64 -25.73
N ASN A 30 4.04 0.39 -26.16
CA ASN A 30 2.78 -0.10 -26.74
C ASN A 30 1.86 -0.77 -25.71
N LEU A 31 2.26 -0.80 -24.43
CA LEU A 31 1.51 -1.46 -23.37
C LEU A 31 0.43 -0.55 -22.75
N THR A 32 -0.65 -1.17 -22.29
CA THR A 32 -1.58 -0.51 -21.36
C THR A 32 -0.90 -0.25 -20.01
N LYS A 33 -1.45 0.65 -19.19
CA LYS A 33 -0.92 0.94 -17.85
C LYS A 33 -0.79 -0.31 -16.97
N GLU A 34 -1.76 -1.23 -17.05
CA GLU A 34 -1.74 -2.48 -16.28
C GLU A 34 -0.63 -3.42 -16.76
N GLN A 35 -0.52 -3.60 -18.08
CA GLN A 35 0.53 -4.43 -18.67
C GLN A 35 1.92 -3.87 -18.37
N PHE A 36 2.08 -2.56 -18.47
CA PHE A 36 3.31 -1.86 -18.10
C PHE A 36 3.69 -2.12 -16.64
N LYS A 37 2.75 -1.95 -15.70
CA LYS A 37 2.98 -2.22 -14.27
C LYS A 37 3.37 -3.68 -14.03
N SER A 38 2.71 -4.63 -14.70
CA SER A 38 2.99 -6.06 -14.57
C SER A 38 4.38 -6.45 -15.07
N LYS A 39 4.89 -5.78 -16.12
CA LYS A 39 6.26 -6.01 -16.62
C LYS A 39 7.32 -5.28 -15.81
N GLN A 40 7.03 -4.09 -15.27
CA GLN A 40 8.00 -3.33 -14.49
C GLN A 40 8.31 -3.94 -13.11
N GLN A 41 7.31 -4.49 -12.43
CA GLN A 41 7.50 -5.05 -11.09
C GLN A 41 8.61 -6.11 -11.01
N PRO A 42 8.64 -7.17 -11.86
CA PRO A 42 9.70 -8.17 -11.80
C PRO A 42 11.07 -7.57 -12.13
N MET A 43 11.16 -6.65 -13.10
CA MET A 43 12.41 -5.97 -13.45
C MET A 43 12.98 -5.17 -12.27
N LEU A 44 12.11 -4.51 -11.50
CA LEU A 44 12.51 -3.79 -10.29
C LEU A 44 12.97 -4.76 -9.20
N LEU A 45 12.25 -5.88 -8.99
CA LEU A 45 12.64 -6.87 -8.00
C LEU A 45 14.00 -7.51 -8.32
N GLU A 46 14.24 -7.83 -9.59
CA GLU A 46 15.53 -8.35 -10.07
C GLU A 46 16.65 -7.34 -9.87
N LEU A 47 16.43 -6.08 -10.24
CA LEU A 47 17.39 -4.99 -10.00
C LEU A 47 17.71 -4.83 -8.49
N LEU A 48 16.69 -4.90 -7.63
CA LEU A 48 16.89 -4.81 -6.18
C LEU A 48 17.66 -6.01 -5.63
N ALA A 49 17.36 -7.22 -6.12
CA ALA A 49 18.09 -8.43 -5.80
C ALA A 49 19.56 -8.34 -6.22
N ASP A 50 19.85 -7.83 -7.41
CA ASP A 50 21.22 -7.72 -7.91
C ASP A 50 22.04 -6.68 -7.16
N LEU A 51 21.46 -5.50 -6.92
CA LEU A 51 22.16 -4.37 -6.32
C LEU A 51 22.38 -4.54 -4.83
N PHE A 52 21.33 -4.93 -4.11
CA PHE A 52 21.37 -5.04 -2.66
C PHE A 52 21.59 -6.48 -2.22
N LYS A 53 21.83 -7.44 -3.13
CA LYS A 53 21.84 -8.87 -2.79
C LYS A 53 20.61 -9.23 -1.96
N LEU A 54 19.46 -8.67 -2.34
CA LEU A 54 18.24 -8.67 -1.54
C LEU A 54 17.71 -10.10 -1.42
N GLU A 55 17.71 -10.64 -0.21
CA GLU A 55 17.09 -11.92 0.13
C GLU A 55 15.83 -11.67 0.94
N VAL A 56 14.72 -12.28 0.51
CA VAL A 56 13.43 -12.15 1.18
C VAL A 56 12.74 -13.51 1.28
N HIS A 57 12.01 -13.70 2.38
CA HIS A 57 11.06 -14.79 2.50
C HIS A 57 9.75 -14.30 3.09
N ARG A 58 8.71 -15.13 2.98
CA ARG A 58 7.45 -14.90 3.67
C ARG A 58 7.36 -15.79 4.87
N GLU A 59 6.96 -15.22 5.99
CA GLU A 59 6.61 -15.99 7.18
C GLU A 59 5.39 -15.39 7.86
N THR A 60 4.83 -16.15 8.80
CA THR A 60 3.72 -15.70 9.63
C THR A 60 4.28 -15.25 10.97
N ARG A 61 3.99 -14.01 11.37
CA ARG A 61 4.34 -13.47 12.70
C ARG A 61 3.10 -13.07 13.47
N GLU A 62 3.14 -13.27 14.77
CA GLU A 62 2.16 -12.68 15.70
C GLU A 62 2.49 -11.19 15.86
N LEU A 63 1.65 -10.33 15.30
CA LEU A 63 1.83 -8.88 15.34
C LEU A 63 0.61 -8.20 15.98
N PRO A 64 0.78 -7.06 16.68
CA PRO A 64 -0.33 -6.24 17.10
C PRO A 64 -1.16 -5.79 15.90
N VAL A 65 -2.47 -6.03 15.94
CA VAL A 65 -3.37 -5.73 14.82
C VAL A 65 -4.52 -4.82 15.24
N CYS A 66 -5.09 -4.12 14.27
CA CYS A 66 -6.43 -3.55 14.40
C CYS A 66 -7.44 -4.44 13.69
N GLU A 67 -8.64 -4.59 14.23
CA GLU A 67 -9.72 -5.31 13.54
C GLU A 67 -10.72 -4.31 12.97
N LEU A 68 -11.08 -4.50 11.70
CA LEU A 68 -12.18 -3.77 11.06
C LEU A 68 -13.42 -4.66 11.09
N VAL A 69 -14.45 -4.22 11.82
CA VAL A 69 -15.73 -4.94 11.96
C VAL A 69 -16.88 -4.08 11.44
N VAL A 70 -18.05 -4.70 11.21
CA VAL A 70 -19.28 -3.94 10.96
C VAL A 70 -19.75 -3.31 12.27
N ALA A 71 -20.12 -2.03 12.23
CA ALA A 71 -20.67 -1.35 13.40
C ALA A 71 -22.10 -1.81 13.71
N GLY A 72 -22.60 -1.54 14.92
CA GLY A 72 -23.92 -2.02 15.37
C GLY A 72 -25.10 -1.51 14.53
N ASN A 73 -24.93 -0.41 13.82
CA ASN A 73 -25.90 0.16 12.88
C ASN A 73 -25.84 -0.45 11.47
N GLY A 74 -24.95 -1.42 11.22
CA GLY A 74 -24.74 -2.04 9.92
C GLY A 74 -23.78 -1.26 9.03
N ALA A 75 -23.27 -1.92 7.98
CA ALA A 75 -22.34 -1.32 7.04
C ALA A 75 -23.08 -0.33 6.11
N ASN A 76 -22.54 0.88 5.99
CA ASN A 76 -23.01 1.91 5.08
C ASN A 76 -22.06 1.98 3.86
N LEU A 77 -22.16 0.98 2.99
CA LEU A 77 -21.34 0.86 1.80
C LEU A 77 -22.23 0.57 0.58
N GLN A 78 -21.95 1.25 -0.52
CA GLN A 78 -22.64 0.99 -1.78
C GLN A 78 -21.92 -0.15 -2.50
N GLN A 79 -22.66 -1.19 -2.89
CA GLN A 79 -22.09 -2.23 -3.75
C GLN A 79 -21.84 -1.64 -5.14
N ALA A 80 -20.64 -1.86 -5.68
CA ALA A 80 -20.26 -1.26 -6.94
C ALA A 80 -21.00 -1.87 -8.13
N THR A 81 -21.20 -1.07 -9.18
CA THR A 81 -21.85 -1.52 -10.41
C THR A 81 -20.89 -2.37 -11.25
N VAL A 82 -21.39 -3.47 -11.81
CA VAL A 82 -20.61 -4.32 -12.71
C VAL A 82 -20.21 -3.52 -13.95
N GLY A 83 -18.91 -3.44 -14.23
CA GLY A 83 -18.36 -2.77 -15.42
C GLY A 83 -17.68 -1.42 -15.15
N GLU A 84 -17.74 -0.91 -13.92
CA GLU A 84 -16.96 0.25 -13.53
C GLU A 84 -15.47 -0.10 -13.37
N LEU A 85 -14.60 0.84 -13.75
CA LEU A 85 -13.16 0.66 -13.63
C LEU A 85 -12.73 0.87 -12.17
N PRO A 86 -11.98 -0.08 -11.57
CA PRO A 86 -11.46 0.09 -10.23
C PRO A 86 -10.58 1.34 -10.14
N GLN A 87 -10.86 2.21 -9.17
CA GLN A 87 -10.03 3.36 -8.87
C GLN A 87 -9.93 3.58 -7.37
N MET A 88 -8.73 3.98 -6.94
CA MET A 88 -8.45 4.35 -5.56
C MET A 88 -7.83 5.74 -5.53
N ARG A 89 -8.46 6.65 -4.80
CA ARG A 89 -7.95 7.98 -4.47
C ARG A 89 -7.62 8.01 -2.98
N PHE A 90 -6.43 8.49 -2.65
CA PHE A 90 -6.01 8.63 -1.26
C PHE A 90 -5.15 9.88 -1.10
N GLY A 91 -5.18 10.44 0.11
CA GLY A 91 -4.45 11.64 0.47
C GLY A 91 -4.61 11.92 1.96
N LYS A 92 -4.03 13.04 2.41
CA LYS A 92 -4.16 13.47 3.79
C LYS A 92 -5.64 13.69 4.12
N GLY A 93 -6.20 12.82 4.97
CA GLY A 93 -7.61 12.90 5.40
C GLY A 93 -8.64 12.35 4.40
N LEU A 94 -8.22 11.62 3.37
CA LEU A 94 -9.12 11.10 2.34
C LEU A 94 -8.72 9.70 1.88
N ILE A 95 -9.69 8.78 1.85
CA ILE A 95 -9.63 7.52 1.10
C ILE A 95 -10.97 7.34 0.38
N ALA A 96 -10.95 7.29 -0.95
CA ALA A 96 -12.13 7.00 -1.75
C ALA A 96 -11.84 5.87 -2.75
N GLY A 97 -12.71 4.86 -2.77
CA GLY A 97 -12.62 3.70 -3.65
C GLY A 97 -13.86 3.59 -4.52
N GLN A 98 -13.65 3.22 -5.79
CA GLN A 98 -14.72 2.76 -6.67
C GLN A 98 -14.40 1.34 -7.11
N SER A 99 -15.38 0.45 -7.03
CA SER A 99 -15.23 -0.97 -7.39
C SER A 99 -14.09 -1.66 -6.65
N GLU A 100 -13.84 -1.30 -5.39
CA GLU A 100 -12.75 -1.86 -4.59
C GLU A 100 -13.26 -2.77 -3.44
N PRO A 101 -12.51 -3.83 -3.09
CA PRO A 101 -12.87 -4.67 -1.96
C PRO A 101 -12.58 -3.97 -0.62
N ILE A 102 -13.31 -4.38 0.41
CA ILE A 102 -13.01 -3.98 1.80
C ILE A 102 -11.77 -4.73 2.31
N GLY A 103 -11.80 -6.06 2.26
CA GLY A 103 -10.72 -6.93 2.67
C GLY A 103 -9.51 -6.93 1.75
N LEU A 104 -8.48 -7.70 2.11
CA LEU A 104 -7.27 -7.81 1.30
C LEU A 104 -7.60 -8.36 -0.09
N ALA A 105 -7.21 -7.60 -1.11
CA ALA A 105 -7.40 -8.02 -2.49
C ALA A 105 -6.28 -8.99 -2.91
N GLN A 106 -6.64 -10.03 -3.66
CA GLN A 106 -5.65 -10.83 -4.37
C GLN A 106 -4.99 -9.98 -5.48
N ASN A 107 -3.75 -10.30 -5.84
CA ASN A 107 -3.00 -9.68 -6.93
C ASN A 107 -2.61 -8.20 -6.73
N GLY A 108 -2.52 -7.75 -5.47
CA GLY A 108 -1.99 -6.41 -5.14
C GLY A 108 -2.91 -5.25 -5.54
N ARG A 109 -4.20 -5.53 -5.77
CA ARG A 109 -5.23 -4.49 -5.90
C ARG A 109 -5.32 -3.68 -4.59
N PRO A 110 -5.54 -2.36 -4.66
CA PRO A 110 -5.88 -1.57 -3.49
C PRO A 110 -7.13 -2.11 -2.80
N SER A 111 -7.23 -1.89 -1.49
CA SER A 111 -8.43 -2.18 -0.71
C SER A 111 -8.50 -1.23 0.47
N LEU A 112 -9.70 -1.08 1.06
CA LEU A 112 -9.88 -0.23 2.24
C LEU A 112 -8.95 -0.66 3.38
N VAL A 113 -8.90 -1.96 3.69
CA VAL A 113 -8.02 -2.51 4.74
C VAL A 113 -6.55 -2.18 4.49
N ARG A 114 -6.08 -2.25 3.24
CA ARG A 114 -4.69 -1.89 2.90
C ARG A 114 -4.44 -0.41 3.14
N MET A 115 -5.37 0.47 2.76
CA MET A 115 -5.21 1.92 2.95
C MET A 115 -5.25 2.31 4.42
N LEU A 116 -6.17 1.74 5.21
CA LEU A 116 -6.20 1.94 6.66
C LEU A 116 -4.94 1.43 7.35
N SER A 117 -4.37 0.31 6.88
CA SER A 117 -3.11 -0.20 7.43
C SER A 117 -1.93 0.76 7.19
N LEU A 118 -1.91 1.43 6.03
CA LEU A 118 -0.90 2.45 5.73
C LEU A 118 -1.08 3.70 6.60
N GLU A 119 -2.33 4.15 6.79
CA GLU A 119 -2.64 5.32 7.62
C GLU A 119 -2.31 5.07 9.10
N LEU A 120 -2.66 3.90 9.64
CA LEU A 120 -2.43 3.53 11.03
C LEU A 120 -1.00 3.01 11.29
N GLN A 121 -0.21 2.78 10.24
CA GLN A 121 1.08 2.10 10.29
C GLN A 121 1.05 0.77 11.06
N ARG A 122 -0.07 0.05 10.93
CA ARG A 122 -0.33 -1.21 11.65
C ARG A 122 -1.20 -2.13 10.78
N PRO A 123 -1.00 -3.46 10.82
CA PRO A 123 -1.88 -4.36 10.09
C PRO A 123 -3.33 -4.22 10.55
N VAL A 124 -4.23 -4.06 9.57
CA VAL A 124 -5.68 -4.12 9.79
C VAL A 124 -6.20 -5.46 9.27
N LEU A 125 -6.98 -6.16 10.09
CA LEU A 125 -7.66 -7.40 9.71
C LEU A 125 -9.11 -7.13 9.34
N ASP A 126 -9.53 -7.67 8.20
CA ASP A 126 -10.94 -7.68 7.83
C ASP A 126 -11.71 -8.72 8.65
N LYS A 127 -12.60 -8.25 9.51
CA LYS A 127 -13.58 -9.04 10.27
C LYS A 127 -15.00 -8.60 9.96
N THR A 128 -15.20 -7.86 8.87
CA THR A 128 -16.52 -7.35 8.47
C THR A 128 -17.41 -8.45 7.89
N GLY A 129 -16.81 -9.49 7.29
CA GLY A 129 -17.52 -10.53 6.56
C GLY A 129 -18.12 -10.06 5.23
N LEU A 130 -17.87 -8.81 4.83
CA LEU A 130 -18.36 -8.22 3.59
C LEU A 130 -17.61 -8.83 2.40
N LYS A 131 -18.38 -9.39 1.46
CA LYS A 131 -17.86 -10.01 0.24
C LYS A 131 -18.30 -9.20 -0.97
N GLY A 132 -17.36 -8.85 -1.83
CA GLY A 132 -17.63 -8.13 -3.07
C GLY A 132 -16.73 -6.90 -3.22
N ILE A 133 -17.17 -6.03 -4.10
CA ILE A 133 -16.54 -4.74 -4.39
C ILE A 133 -17.54 -3.63 -4.11
N TYR A 134 -17.05 -2.52 -3.56
CA TYR A 134 -17.84 -1.45 -3.02
C TYR A 134 -17.30 -0.11 -3.49
N ASP A 135 -18.20 0.86 -3.51
CA ASP A 135 -17.89 2.26 -3.63
C ASP A 135 -17.96 2.88 -2.23
N PHE A 136 -16.93 3.65 -1.89
CA PHE A 136 -16.83 4.29 -0.59
C PHE A 136 -16.04 5.59 -0.67
N SER A 137 -16.38 6.54 0.19
CA SER A 137 -15.60 7.73 0.46
C SER A 137 -15.46 7.88 1.97
N LEU A 138 -14.24 8.04 2.42
CA LEU A 138 -13.87 8.23 3.81
C LEU A 138 -13.08 9.51 3.92
N GLU A 139 -13.61 10.47 4.66
CA GLU A 139 -13.00 11.77 4.91
C GLU A 139 -12.86 11.99 6.41
N TRP A 140 -11.66 12.35 6.87
CA TRP A 140 -11.40 12.65 8.27
C TRP A 140 -10.42 13.81 8.39
N THR A 141 -10.43 14.43 9.56
CA THR A 141 -9.41 15.42 9.91
C THR A 141 -8.19 14.65 10.45
N PRO A 142 -7.05 14.65 9.75
CA PRO A 142 -5.84 14.04 10.28
C PRO A 142 -5.41 14.80 11.53
N ASP A 143 -4.84 14.07 12.50
CA ASP A 143 -4.23 14.68 13.68
C ASP A 143 -3.04 15.54 13.26
N ASP A 144 -3.28 16.82 12.98
CA ASP A 144 -2.22 17.80 12.76
C ASP A 144 -1.90 18.45 14.10
N ARG A 145 -0.64 18.35 14.51
CA ARG A 145 -0.10 18.87 15.79
C ARG A 145 -0.17 20.41 15.93
N LEU A 146 -0.89 21.09 15.03
CA LEU A 146 -0.95 22.55 14.89
C LEU A 146 -2.35 23.16 15.12
N GLY A 147 -3.28 22.39 15.72
CA GLY A 147 -4.30 22.98 16.60
C GLY A 147 -5.38 23.83 15.93
N VAL A 148 -5.96 23.37 14.83
CA VAL A 148 -7.30 23.83 14.40
C VAL A 148 -8.14 22.61 14.03
N GLU A 149 -8.91 22.10 14.99
CA GLU A 149 -9.75 20.92 14.81
C GLU A 149 -11.16 21.29 14.33
N HIS A 150 -11.46 20.98 13.07
CA HIS A 150 -12.82 20.94 12.56
C HIS A 150 -13.00 19.70 11.69
N GLY A 151 -13.53 18.61 12.27
CA GLY A 151 -13.94 17.40 11.56
C GLY A 151 -13.73 16.12 12.39
N PRO A 152 -14.33 14.99 11.97
CA PRO A 152 -14.25 13.74 12.73
C PRO A 152 -12.83 13.15 12.67
N SER A 153 -12.41 12.50 13.75
CA SER A 153 -11.21 11.66 13.73
C SER A 153 -11.42 10.44 12.83
N LEU A 154 -10.34 9.77 12.41
CA LEU A 154 -10.41 8.58 11.56
C LEU A 154 -11.38 7.51 12.11
N PHE A 155 -11.33 7.25 13.42
CA PHE A 155 -12.20 6.24 14.06
C PHE A 155 -13.68 6.62 14.00
N VAL A 156 -13.98 7.90 14.22
CA VAL A 156 -15.36 8.42 14.15
C VAL A 156 -15.84 8.40 12.70
N ALA A 157 -15.02 8.84 11.75
CA ALA A 157 -15.36 8.86 10.33
C ALA A 157 -15.67 7.46 9.78
N ILE A 158 -14.89 6.44 10.15
CA ILE A 158 -15.15 5.04 9.74
C ILE A 158 -16.52 4.57 10.24
N GLN A 159 -16.89 4.95 11.46
CA GLN A 159 -18.18 4.57 12.05
C GLN A 159 -19.36 5.33 11.47
N GLU A 160 -19.26 6.65 11.35
CA GLU A 160 -20.36 7.49 10.88
C GLU A 160 -20.58 7.40 9.37
N GLN A 161 -19.50 7.30 8.58
CA GLN A 161 -19.58 7.36 7.12
C GLN A 161 -19.73 5.97 6.50
N LEU A 162 -18.97 4.98 7.00
CA LEU A 162 -18.94 3.63 6.41
C LEU A 162 -19.76 2.61 7.21
N GLY A 163 -20.24 2.95 8.41
CA GLY A 163 -20.90 1.97 9.29
C GLY A 163 -19.98 0.81 9.69
N LEU A 164 -18.66 1.06 9.69
CA LEU A 164 -17.65 0.09 10.10
C LEU A 164 -17.01 0.56 11.41
N LYS A 165 -16.25 -0.28 12.09
CA LYS A 165 -15.56 0.11 13.31
C LYS A 165 -14.17 -0.48 13.33
N LEU A 166 -13.19 0.35 13.67
CA LEU A 166 -11.87 -0.12 14.06
C LEU A 166 -11.87 -0.42 15.55
N LEU A 167 -11.48 -1.65 15.89
CA LEU A 167 -11.19 -2.04 17.26
C LEU A 167 -9.68 -1.93 17.46
N PRO A 168 -9.20 -0.87 18.16
CA PRO A 168 -7.80 -0.77 18.50
C PRO A 168 -7.49 -1.88 19.50
N SER A 169 -6.58 -2.77 19.13
CA SER A 169 -6.16 -3.82 20.05
C SER A 169 -4.65 -3.74 20.23
N ASN A 170 -4.24 -2.92 21.19
CA ASN A 170 -2.84 -2.87 21.60
C ASN A 170 -2.38 -4.18 22.24
N GLU A 171 -3.32 -5.02 22.67
CA GLU A 171 -3.10 -6.30 23.35
C GLU A 171 -3.44 -7.53 22.48
N GLN A 172 -4.19 -7.35 21.37
CA GLN A 172 -4.52 -8.46 20.48
C GLN A 172 -3.44 -8.57 19.41
N THR A 173 -2.78 -9.71 19.40
CA THR A 173 -1.91 -10.12 18.30
C THR A 173 -2.66 -11.11 17.41
N ALA A 174 -2.28 -11.15 16.14
CA ALA A 174 -2.79 -12.15 15.21
C ALA A 174 -1.68 -12.61 14.25
N PRO A 175 -1.79 -13.85 13.72
CA PRO A 175 -0.87 -14.36 12.73
C PRO A 175 -1.05 -13.61 11.41
N VAL A 176 -0.05 -12.82 11.03
CA VAL A 176 -0.03 -12.05 9.78
C VAL A 176 1.11 -12.53 8.91
N GLN A 177 0.83 -12.80 7.62
CA GLN A 177 1.87 -13.03 6.62
C GLN A 177 2.63 -11.74 6.38
N VAL A 178 3.93 -11.77 6.64
CA VAL A 178 4.85 -10.67 6.40
C VAL A 178 5.88 -11.07 5.35
N LEU A 179 6.40 -10.08 4.63
CA LEU A 179 7.61 -10.24 3.84
C LEU A 179 8.79 -9.80 4.70
N VAL A 180 9.69 -10.72 4.98
CA VAL A 180 10.91 -10.48 5.77
C VAL A 180 12.06 -10.27 4.80
N VAL A 181 12.87 -9.26 5.09
CA VAL A 181 14.17 -9.07 4.44
C VAL A 181 15.20 -9.79 5.29
N ASP A 182 15.76 -10.87 4.75
CA ASP A 182 16.82 -11.66 5.39
C ASP A 182 18.17 -10.97 5.25
N HIS A 183 18.42 -10.43 4.07
CA HIS A 183 19.66 -9.77 3.74
C HIS A 183 19.44 -8.62 2.77
N ALA A 184 20.15 -7.52 3.02
CA ALA A 184 20.31 -6.42 2.08
C ALA A 184 21.70 -5.80 2.28
N GLU A 185 22.55 -5.89 1.27
CA GLU A 185 23.87 -5.30 1.20
C GLU A 185 23.77 -3.79 0.98
N ARG A 186 24.56 -3.05 1.75
CA ARG A 186 24.67 -1.59 1.62
C ARG A 186 25.47 -1.25 0.37
N VAL A 187 24.85 -0.59 -0.60
CA VAL A 187 25.54 -0.14 -1.82
C VAL A 187 26.28 1.18 -1.56
N THR A 188 27.61 1.18 -1.57
CA THR A 188 28.42 2.39 -1.28
C THR A 188 28.75 3.23 -2.52
N SER A 189 28.46 2.73 -3.71
CA SER A 189 28.86 3.37 -4.97
C SER A 189 27.65 3.91 -5.74
N ASN A 190 27.76 5.16 -6.22
CA ASN A 190 26.88 5.78 -7.22
C ASN A 190 27.07 5.12 -8.60
N GLU A 191 27.02 3.80 -8.66
CA GLU A 191 27.17 3.07 -9.90
C GLU A 191 25.92 3.27 -10.75
N LYS A 192 26.11 3.90 -11.90
CA LYS A 192 25.16 3.83 -12.99
C LYS A 192 25.02 2.35 -13.33
N VAL A 193 23.93 1.73 -12.90
CA VAL A 193 23.62 0.35 -13.28
C VAL A 193 23.29 0.38 -14.76
N ASN A 194 24.28 0.03 -15.58
CA ASN A 194 24.12 -0.09 -17.01
C ASN A 194 23.39 -1.39 -17.31
N ALA A 195 22.25 -1.26 -17.99
CA ALA A 195 21.50 -2.28 -18.71
C ALA A 195 21.37 -3.64 -17.99
N VAL A 196 20.25 -3.81 -17.27
CA VAL A 196 19.72 -5.16 -17.05
C VAL A 196 19.33 -5.69 -18.43
N HIS A 197 20.15 -6.58 -18.99
CA HIS A 197 19.79 -7.36 -20.17
C HIS A 197 18.70 -8.33 -19.75
N LEU A 198 17.47 -8.04 -20.14
CA LEU A 198 16.34 -8.94 -19.95
C LEU A 198 16.25 -9.82 -21.19
N ASN A 199 16.52 -11.12 -21.02
CA ASN A 199 16.24 -12.15 -22.02
C ASN A 199 14.74 -12.49 -22.07
#